data_AF-A0A538N152-F1
#
_entry.id   AF-A0A538N152-F1
#
_cell.length_a   1.000
_cell.length_b   1.000
_cell.length_c   1.000
_cell.angle_alpha   90.00
_cell.angle_beta   90.00
_cell.angle_gamma   90.00
#
_symmetry.space_group_name_H-M   'P 1'
#
loop_
_entity.id
_entity.type
_entity.pdbx_description
1 polymer ?
#
loop_
_entity_poly.entity_id
_entity_poly.type
_entity_poly.pdbx_seq_one_letter_code
_entity_poly.pdbx_strand_id
1 'polypeptide(L)'
;MAEPVRARRLTDDEGRRLQQIVRRGKHGTIRVRRALIVMASASGTPVPAIARLVAAHEDTVRDVIHSFNEIGLRAISLQRTRTWKESTDPNKETKLDRIEEVTTRVPDRCFAFDQFGPLAIRPHHGTCWAPKTRPDRLP
;
A
#
# COMPACT_ATOMS: atom_id res chain seq x y z
N MET A 1 18.58 -7.50 25.37
CA MET A 1 18.75 -7.17 23.94
C MET A 1 17.71 -7.98 23.18
N ALA A 2 16.81 -7.36 22.42
CA ALA A 2 15.83 -8.10 21.61
C ALA A 2 16.56 -8.76 20.43
N GLU A 3 16.15 -9.97 20.05
CA GLU A 3 16.76 -10.67 18.92
C GLU A 3 16.56 -9.91 17.60
N PRO A 4 17.56 -9.88 16.70
CA PRO A 4 17.43 -9.23 15.40
C PRO A 4 16.34 -9.92 14.56
N VAL A 5 15.36 -9.14 14.10
CA VAL A 5 14.27 -9.63 13.24
C VAL A 5 14.84 -10.18 11.92
N ARG A 6 14.48 -11.43 11.60
CA ARG A 6 14.92 -12.15 10.39
C ARG A 6 13.76 -12.80 9.66
N ALA A 7 13.91 -12.91 8.34
CA ALA A 7 13.00 -13.70 7.53
C ALA A 7 13.10 -15.18 7.93
N ARG A 8 11.96 -15.85 8.04
CA ARG A 8 11.90 -17.30 8.19
C ARG A 8 12.57 -17.98 7.00
N ARG A 9 12.92 -19.27 7.17
CA ARG A 9 13.48 -20.07 6.07
C ARG A 9 12.56 -20.00 4.85
N LEU A 10 13.15 -19.62 3.71
CA LEU A 10 12.47 -19.58 2.43
C LEU A 10 12.29 -21.01 1.90
N THR A 11 11.14 -21.29 1.30
CA THR A 11 11.01 -22.49 0.46
C THR A 11 11.68 -22.27 -0.89
N ASP A 12 11.97 -23.35 -1.62
CA ASP A 12 12.59 -23.27 -2.95
C ASP A 12 11.74 -22.46 -3.94
N ASP A 13 10.42 -22.60 -3.87
CA ASP A 13 9.47 -21.84 -4.69
C ASP A 13 9.46 -20.35 -4.34
N GLU A 14 9.49 -20.02 -3.04
CA GLU A 14 9.58 -18.64 -2.57
C GLU A 14 10.89 -17.99 -3.03
N GLY A 15 12.01 -18.70 -2.86
CA GLY A 15 13.32 -18.25 -3.31
C GLY A 15 13.36 -18.00 -4.82
N ARG A 16 12.86 -18.95 -5.63
CA ARG A 16 12.80 -18.82 -7.09
C ARG A 16 11.93 -17.63 -7.51
N ARG A 17 10.78 -17.42 -6.86
CA ARG A 17 9.87 -16.32 -7.19
C ARG A 17 10.44 -14.94 -6.82
N LEU A 18 11.09 -14.83 -5.66
CA LEU A 18 11.79 -13.61 -5.24
C LEU A 18 12.93 -13.27 -6.21
N GLN A 19 13.75 -14.26 -6.59
CA GLN A 19 14.81 -14.07 -7.58
C GLN A 19 14.27 -13.61 -8.93
N GLN A 20 13.16 -14.20 -9.40
CA GLN A 20 12.53 -13.80 -10.66
C GLN A 20 12.04 -12.34 -10.60
N ILE A 21 11.45 -11.92 -9.47
CA ILE A 21 11.00 -10.54 -9.26
C ILE A 21 12.18 -9.57 -9.32
N VAL A 22 13.28 -9.89 -8.63
CA VAL A 22 14.46 -9.00 -8.60
C VAL A 22 15.18 -8.95 -9.95
N ARG A 23 15.28 -10.06 -10.67
CA ARG A 23 15.95 -10.13 -11.98
C ARG A 23 15.15 -9.47 -13.12
N ARG A 24 13.82 -9.59 -13.12
CA ARG A 24 12.96 -9.12 -14.22
C ARG A 24 12.20 -7.83 -13.92
N GLY A 25 12.13 -7.42 -12.66
CA GLY A 25 11.39 -6.24 -12.26
C GLY A 25 12.13 -4.95 -12.58
N LYS A 26 11.38 -3.87 -12.83
CA LYS A 26 11.95 -2.52 -12.95
C LYS A 26 12.57 -2.12 -11.61
N HIS A 27 13.88 -1.84 -11.61
CA HIS A 27 14.60 -1.37 -10.43
C HIS A 27 13.89 -0.16 -9.81
N GLY A 28 13.78 -0.14 -8.47
CA GLY A 28 13.12 0.93 -7.72
C GLY A 28 11.63 0.69 -7.42
N THR A 29 10.96 -0.30 -8.03
CA THR A 29 9.57 -0.62 -7.67
C THR A 29 9.47 -1.22 -6.26
N ILE A 30 8.35 -0.95 -5.56
CA ILE A 30 8.08 -1.48 -4.20
C ILE A 30 8.22 -3.01 -4.16
N ARG A 31 7.73 -3.70 -5.20
CA ARG A 31 7.80 -5.16 -5.32
C ARG A 31 9.24 -5.67 -5.36
N VAL A 32 10.11 -5.01 -6.12
CA VAL A 32 11.54 -5.34 -6.23
C VAL A 32 12.26 -5.03 -4.93
N ARG A 33 12.00 -3.86 -4.31
CA ARG A 33 12.59 -3.47 -3.02
C ARG A 33 12.21 -4.45 -1.90
N ARG A 34 10.94 -4.83 -1.78
CA ARG A 34 10.48 -5.82 -0.80
C ARG A 34 11.08 -7.21 -1.04
N ALA A 35 11.20 -7.64 -2.29
CA ALA A 35 11.85 -8.90 -2.61
C ALA A 35 13.34 -8.90 -2.24
N LEU A 36 14.04 -7.78 -2.49
CA LEU A 36 15.43 -7.57 -2.06
C LEU A 36 15.57 -7.64 -0.53
N ILE A 37 14.67 -6.99 0.22
CA ILE A 37 14.65 -7.04 1.69
C ILE A 37 14.58 -8.49 2.19
N VAL A 38 13.61 -9.26 1.68
CA VAL A 38 13.39 -10.64 2.12
C VAL A 38 14.57 -11.54 1.75
N MET A 39 15.10 -11.44 0.53
CA MET A 39 16.27 -12.23 0.13
C MET A 39 17.50 -11.88 0.96
N ALA A 40 17.79 -10.60 1.17
CA ALA A 40 18.94 -10.17 1.96
C ALA A 40 18.84 -10.60 3.42
N SER A 41 17.64 -10.52 4.01
CA SER A 41 17.36 -10.98 5.37
C SER A 41 17.54 -12.50 5.50
N ALA A 42 17.04 -13.28 4.53
CA ALA A 42 17.21 -14.73 4.50
C ALA A 42 18.68 -15.15 4.32
N SER A 43 19.49 -14.34 3.65
CA SER A 43 20.95 -14.52 3.55
C SER A 43 21.72 -14.08 4.80
N GLY A 44 21.03 -13.62 5.86
CA GLY A 44 21.65 -13.23 7.13
C GLY A 44 22.14 -11.78 7.19
N THR A 45 21.84 -10.95 6.19
CA THR A 45 22.22 -9.53 6.16
C THR A 45 21.49 -8.78 7.28
N PRO A 46 22.16 -7.94 8.08
CA PRO A 46 21.52 -7.22 9.18
C PRO A 46 20.63 -6.08 8.67
N VAL A 47 19.53 -5.82 9.38
CA VAL A 47 18.51 -4.80 9.04
C VAL A 47 19.10 -3.42 8.68
N PRO A 48 20.08 -2.85 9.42
CA PRO A 48 20.68 -1.57 9.06
C PRO A 48 21.38 -1.57 7.70
N ALA A 49 22.02 -2.69 7.32
CA ALA A 49 22.68 -2.81 6.03
C ALA A 49 21.66 -2.94 4.88
N ILE A 50 20.58 -3.68 5.11
CA ILE A 50 19.46 -3.79 4.16
C ILE A 50 18.82 -2.41 3.94
N ALA A 51 18.54 -1.68 5.02
CA ALA A 51 17.95 -0.34 4.98
C ALA A 51 18.75 0.63 4.10
N ARG A 52 20.09 0.63 4.25
CA ARG A 52 21.00 1.39 3.40
C ARG A 52 20.94 0.95 1.94
N LEU A 53 20.94 -0.36 1.68
CA LEU A 53 20.88 -0.92 0.32
C LEU A 53 19.61 -0.52 -0.44
N VAL A 54 18.45 -0.55 0.24
CA VAL A 54 17.15 -0.27 -0.39
C VAL A 54 16.71 1.20 -0.28
N ALA A 55 17.54 2.05 0.31
CA ALA A 55 17.23 3.45 0.64
C ALA A 55 15.89 3.60 1.37
N ALA A 56 15.75 2.91 2.51
CA ALA A 56 14.56 2.91 3.36
C ALA A 56 14.92 3.02 4.85
N HIS A 57 13.91 3.29 5.69
CA HIS A 57 14.08 3.23 7.14
C HIS A 57 14.18 1.78 7.63
N GLU A 58 14.87 1.56 8.76
CA GLU A 58 15.00 0.23 9.36
C GLU A 58 13.65 -0.38 9.73
N ASP A 59 12.71 0.43 10.21
CA ASP A 59 11.35 -0.05 10.55
C ASP A 59 10.61 -0.59 9.33
N THR A 60 10.77 0.05 8.16
CA THR A 60 10.20 -0.47 6.92
C THR A 60 10.76 -1.86 6.57
N VAL A 61 12.03 -2.10 6.87
CA VAL A 61 12.66 -3.41 6.67
C VAL A 61 12.08 -4.43 7.66
N ARG A 62 11.94 -4.06 8.94
CA ARG A 62 11.31 -4.90 9.97
C ARG A 62 9.87 -5.26 9.60
N ASP A 63 9.06 -4.28 9.18
CA ASP A 63 7.67 -4.47 8.78
C ASP A 63 7.53 -5.46 7.62
N VAL A 64 8.40 -5.34 6.61
CA VAL A 64 8.40 -6.26 5.46
C VAL A 64 8.78 -7.67 5.88
N ILE A 65 9.75 -7.82 6.78
CA ILE A 65 10.16 -9.12 7.30
C ILE A 65 9.03 -9.75 8.13
N HIS A 66 8.41 -9.00 9.03
CA HIS A 66 7.27 -9.47 9.81
C HIS A 66 6.10 -9.88 8.91
N SER A 67 5.74 -9.03 7.95
CA SER A 67 4.70 -9.35 6.97
C SER A 67 5.02 -10.61 6.17
N PHE A 68 6.27 -10.79 5.74
CA PHE A 68 6.67 -11.98 5.01
C PHE A 68 6.60 -13.25 5.88
N ASN A 69 6.99 -13.15 7.14
CA ASN A 69 6.91 -14.27 8.08
C ASN A 69 5.46 -14.71 8.32
N GLU A 70 4.52 -13.76 8.35
CA GLU A 70 3.09 -14.02 8.57
C GLU A 70 2.37 -14.53 7.31
N ILE A 71 2.51 -13.83 6.17
CA ILE A 71 1.67 -14.06 4.97
C ILE A 71 2.47 -14.50 3.73
N GLY A 72 3.78 -14.72 3.85
CA GLY A 72 4.64 -15.21 2.78
C GLY A 72 4.74 -14.27 1.57
N LEU A 73 4.76 -14.83 0.36
CA LEU A 73 4.90 -14.05 -0.90
C LEU A 73 3.83 -12.98 -1.10
N ARG A 74 2.67 -13.09 -0.42
CA ARG A 74 1.62 -12.05 -0.45
C ARG A 74 2.13 -10.71 0.08
N ALA A 75 3.10 -10.69 0.98
CA ALA A 75 3.74 -9.48 1.50
C ALA A 75 4.53 -8.69 0.43
N ILE A 76 4.98 -9.36 -0.63
CA ILE A 76 5.83 -8.78 -1.68
C ILE A 76 4.99 -7.94 -2.67
N SER A 77 3.76 -8.37 -2.94
CA SER A 77 2.82 -7.60 -3.76
C SER A 77 1.99 -6.66 -2.88
N LEU A 78 2.16 -5.36 -3.06
CA LEU A 78 1.15 -4.41 -2.59
C LEU A 78 -0.08 -4.56 -3.51
N GLN A 79 -1.11 -5.28 -3.08
CA GLN A 79 -2.42 -5.05 -3.65
C GLN A 79 -2.88 -3.69 -3.13
N ARG A 80 -2.94 -2.68 -4.00
CA ARG A 80 -3.78 -1.53 -3.70
C ARG A 80 -5.20 -2.08 -3.55
N THR A 81 -5.80 -1.92 -2.38
CA THR A 81 -7.25 -1.94 -2.27
C THR A 81 -7.76 -0.70 -3.01
N ARG A 82 -7.82 -0.77 -4.35
CA ARG A 82 -8.68 0.12 -5.12
C ARG A 82 -10.04 -0.57 -5.14
N THR A 83 -10.84 -0.34 -4.12
CA THR A 83 -12.29 -0.48 -4.26
C THR A 83 -12.74 0.69 -5.14
N TRP A 84 -12.66 0.54 -6.46
CA TRP A 84 -13.37 1.47 -7.34
C TRP A 84 -14.86 1.18 -7.20
N LYS A 85 -15.63 2.18 -6.79
CA LYS A 85 -17.05 2.24 -7.12
C LYS A 85 -17.12 2.73 -8.56
N GLU A 86 -17.57 1.90 -9.48
CA GLU A 86 -17.92 2.38 -10.81
C GLU A 86 -19.16 3.27 -10.69
N SER A 87 -19.16 4.42 -11.37
CA SER A 87 -20.33 5.29 -11.40
C SER A 87 -21.46 4.60 -12.16
N THR A 88 -22.65 4.48 -11.56
CA THR A 88 -23.89 4.02 -12.20
C THR A 88 -24.55 5.12 -13.06
N ASP A 89 -23.88 6.25 -13.24
CA ASP A 89 -24.41 7.37 -14.02
C ASP A 89 -24.57 6.96 -15.50
N PRO A 90 -25.78 7.02 -16.08
CA PRO A 90 -26.01 6.68 -17.49
C PRO A 90 -25.25 7.61 -18.45
N ASN A 91 -24.83 8.80 -18.00
CA ASN A 91 -24.05 9.76 -18.78
C ASN A 91 -22.56 9.75 -18.41
N LYS A 92 -22.08 8.70 -17.73
CA LYS A 92 -20.68 8.56 -17.29
C LYS A 92 -19.71 8.84 -18.45
N GLU A 93 -19.94 8.24 -19.61
CA GLU A 93 -19.04 8.36 -20.76
C GLU A 93 -18.99 9.80 -21.28
N THR A 94 -20.14 10.42 -21.49
CA THR A 94 -20.25 11.81 -21.94
C THR A 94 -19.58 12.80 -20.99
N LYS A 95 -19.59 12.52 -19.67
CA LYS A 95 -18.88 13.33 -18.68
C LYS A 95 -17.37 13.14 -18.73
N LEU A 96 -16.90 11.92 -18.98
CA LEU A 96 -15.48 11.63 -19.15
C LEU A 96 -14.93 12.32 -20.42
N ASP A 97 -15.65 12.22 -21.54
CA ASP A 97 -15.29 12.89 -22.79
C ASP A 97 -15.17 14.41 -22.61
N ARG A 98 -16.11 15.01 -21.87
CA ARG A 98 -16.08 16.45 -21.58
C ARG A 98 -14.91 16.85 -20.69
N ILE A 99 -14.54 16.02 -19.71
CA ILE A 99 -13.37 16.27 -18.87
C ILE A 99 -12.10 16.23 -19.74
N GLU A 100 -11.99 15.24 -20.62
CA GLU A 100 -10.85 15.12 -21.54
C GLU A 100 -10.76 16.32 -22.51
N GLU A 101 -11.88 16.75 -23.11
CA GLU A 101 -11.92 17.94 -23.97
C GLU A 101 -11.44 19.19 -23.23
N VAL A 102 -11.99 19.43 -22.03
CA VAL A 102 -11.70 20.63 -21.25
C VAL A 102 -10.25 20.65 -20.77
N THR A 103 -9.75 19.52 -20.26
CA THR A 103 -8.36 19.42 -19.79
C THR A 103 -7.35 19.57 -20.93
N THR A 104 -7.71 19.13 -22.14
CA THR A 104 -6.89 19.33 -23.35
C THR A 104 -6.91 20.78 -23.83
N ARG A 105 -8.07 21.44 -23.78
CA ARG A 105 -8.27 22.79 -24.33
C ARG A 105 -7.68 23.90 -23.45
N VAL A 106 -7.67 23.72 -22.12
CA VAL A 106 -7.17 24.73 -21.17
C VAL A 106 -6.16 24.12 -20.19
N PRO A 107 -4.97 23.72 -20.67
CA PRO A 107 -3.99 22.97 -19.88
C PRO A 107 -3.42 23.77 -18.69
N ASP A 108 -3.41 25.11 -18.78
CA ASP A 108 -2.89 25.98 -17.73
C ASP A 108 -3.89 26.22 -16.58
N ARG A 109 -5.10 25.65 -16.66
CA ARG A 109 -6.10 25.76 -15.61
C ARG A 109 -6.05 24.57 -14.67
N CYS A 110 -6.02 24.88 -13.37
CA CYS A 110 -6.07 23.87 -12.33
C CYS A 110 -7.50 23.33 -12.19
N PHE A 111 -7.68 22.03 -12.47
CA PHE A 111 -8.89 21.29 -12.13
C PHE A 111 -8.66 20.55 -10.81
N ALA A 112 -9.41 20.91 -9.77
CA ALA A 112 -9.37 20.19 -8.51
C ALA A 112 -10.26 18.94 -8.59
N PHE A 113 -9.64 17.77 -8.63
CA PHE A 113 -10.30 16.50 -8.38
C PHE A 113 -10.09 16.14 -6.92
N ASP A 114 -11.14 16.21 -6.10
CA ASP A 114 -11.07 15.66 -4.74
C ASP A 114 -11.20 14.14 -4.84
N GLN A 115 -10.04 13.48 -4.76
CA GLN A 115 -10.01 12.05 -4.55
C GLN A 115 -10.13 11.82 -3.04
N PHE A 116 -11.35 11.56 -2.60
CA PHE A 116 -11.55 11.03 -1.26
C PHE A 116 -10.82 9.67 -1.22
N GLY A 117 -9.64 9.65 -0.60
CA GLY A 117 -8.99 8.40 -0.22
C GLY A 117 -9.88 7.63 0.74
N PRO A 118 -9.45 6.50 1.32
CA PRO A 118 -10.14 6.00 2.49
C PRO A 118 -10.03 7.10 3.56
N LEU A 119 -11.04 7.97 3.67
CA LEU A 119 -11.29 8.64 4.92
C LEU A 119 -11.41 7.49 5.89
N ALA A 120 -10.48 7.45 6.84
CA ALA A 120 -10.79 6.82 8.09
C ALA A 120 -11.93 7.67 8.65
N ILE A 121 -13.18 7.36 8.27
CA ILE A 121 -14.36 7.70 9.05
C ILE A 121 -14.16 6.92 10.33
N ARG A 122 -13.31 7.45 11.21
CA ARG A 122 -13.24 7.04 12.59
C ARG A 122 -14.47 7.68 13.19
N PRO A 123 -15.53 6.93 13.54
CA PRO A 123 -16.55 7.49 14.39
C PRO A 123 -15.83 8.00 15.64
N HIS A 124 -15.76 9.32 15.79
CA HIS A 124 -15.28 9.92 17.01
C HIS A 124 -16.42 9.78 18.01
N HIS A 125 -16.22 8.93 19.02
CA HIS A 125 -17.16 8.84 20.13
C HIS A 125 -17.25 10.21 20.80
N GLY A 126 -18.43 10.82 20.77
CA GLY A 126 -18.77 12.01 21.54
C GLY A 126 -19.61 11.65 22.76
N THR A 127 -19.67 12.56 23.73
CA THR A 127 -20.66 12.52 24.81
C THR A 127 -21.70 13.60 24.56
N CYS A 128 -22.97 13.22 24.58
CA CYS A 128 -24.10 14.15 24.52
C CYS A 128 -25.21 13.68 25.47
N TRP A 129 -26.05 14.62 25.90
CA TRP A 129 -27.26 14.29 26.62
C TRP A 129 -28.33 13.83 25.62
N ALA A 130 -28.72 12.56 25.70
CA ALA A 130 -29.73 11.97 24.83
C ALA A 130 -30.82 11.26 25.65
N PRO A 131 -32.10 11.27 25.21
CA PRO A 131 -33.16 10.54 25.88
C PRO A 131 -32.86 9.05 26.00
N LYS A 132 -33.29 8.42 27.10
CA LYS A 132 -33.14 6.97 27.32
C LYS A 132 -33.70 6.22 26.09
N THR A 133 -32.91 5.27 25.57
CA THR A 133 -33.14 4.48 24.35
C THR A 133 -33.11 5.21 23.00
N ARG A 134 -32.76 6.50 22.94
CA ARG A 134 -32.61 7.25 21.69
C ARG A 134 -31.24 7.93 21.60
N PRO A 135 -30.16 7.17 21.31
CA PRO A 135 -28.85 7.77 21.10
C PRO A 135 -28.87 8.71 19.90
N ASP A 136 -28.24 9.87 20.05
CA ASP A 136 -28.07 10.81 18.95
C ASP A 136 -27.13 10.19 17.90
N ARG A 137 -27.54 10.22 16.63
CA ARG A 137 -26.78 9.63 15.54
C ARG A 137 -26.26 10.77 14.68
N LEU A 138 -24.94 10.96 14.71
CA LEU A 138 -24.28 11.89 13.79
C LEU A 138 -24.56 11.44 12.34
N PRO A 139 -24.87 12.37 11.42
CA PRO A 139 -25.16 12.06 10.01
C PRO A 139 -23.96 11.45 9.28
#